data_AF-A0A9E3L888-F1
#
_entry.id   AF-A0A9E3L888-F1
#
_cell.length_a   1.000
_cell.length_b   1.000
_cell.length_c   1.000
_cell.angle_alpha   90.00
_cell.angle_beta   90.00
_cell.angle_gamma   90.00
#
_symmetry.space_group_name_H-M   'P 1'
#
loop_
_entity.id
_entity.type
_entity.pdbx_description
1 polymer ?
#
loop_
_entity_poly.entity_id
_entity_poly.type
_entity_poly.pdbx_seq_one_letter_code
_entity_poly.pdbx_strand_id
1 'polypeptide(L)' 'MCARLLAWLCLYLVFTFCWIVLIEHGPENFWDGAKIEFENLESLLTELSHKTSPAG' A
#
# COMPACT_ATOMS: atom_id res chain seq x y z
N MET A 1 -16.33 9.50 -18.00
CA MET A 1 -15.45 8.31 -18.12
C MET A 1 -14.37 8.23 -17.03
N CYS A 2 -13.93 9.33 -16.42
CA CYS A 2 -12.78 9.33 -15.48
C CYS A 2 -13.04 8.65 -14.12
N ALA A 3 -14.20 8.89 -13.47
CA ALA A 3 -14.47 8.34 -12.14
C ALA A 3 -14.53 6.80 -12.10
N ARG A 4 -15.02 6.18 -13.20
CA ARG A 4 -15.11 4.73 -13.30
C ARG A 4 -13.73 4.10 -13.41
N LEU A 5 -12.83 4.67 -14.21
CA LEU A 5 -11.46 4.17 -14.33
C LEU A 5 -10.69 4.35 -13.01
N LEU A 6 -10.89 5.47 -12.31
CA LEU A 6 -10.29 5.72 -11.01
C LEU A 6 -10.75 4.70 -9.96
N ALA A 7 -12.05 4.40 -9.93
CA ALA A 7 -12.61 3.37 -9.04
C ALA A 7 -11.99 1.99 -9.33
N TRP A 8 -11.86 1.63 -10.62
CA TRP A 8 -11.20 0.39 -11.03
C TRP A 8 -9.72 0.36 -10.66
N LEU A 9 -9.01 1.48 -10.78
CA LEU A 9 -7.61 1.60 -10.36
C LEU A 9 -7.47 1.42 -8.84
N CYS A 10 -8.30 2.09 -8.04
CA CYS A 10 -8.30 1.92 -6.58
C CYS A 10 -8.60 0.47 -6.18
N LEU A 11 -9.61 -0.15 -6.79
CA LEU A 11 -9.91 -1.57 -6.55
C LEU A 11 -8.73 -2.46 -6.94
N TYR A 12 -8.09 -2.21 -8.07
CA TYR A 12 -6.92 -2.96 -8.50
C TYR A 12 -5.76 -2.87 -7.49
N LEU A 13 -5.47 -1.68 -6.97
CA LEU A 13 -4.44 -1.48 -5.96
C LEU A 13 -4.76 -2.20 -4.64
N VAL A 14 -6.00 -2.07 -4.16
CA VAL A 14 -6.47 -2.77 -2.94
C VAL A 14 -6.39 -4.28 -3.12
N PHE A 15 -6.87 -4.82 -4.24
CA PHE A 15 -6.78 -6.25 -4.52
C PHE A 15 -5.34 -6.73 -4.60
N THR A 16 -4.46 -5.95 -5.25
CA THR A 16 -3.03 -6.29 -5.36
C THR A 16 -2.38 -6.32 -3.98
N PHE A 17 -2.65 -5.33 -3.13
CA PHE A 17 -2.16 -5.29 -1.76
C PHE A 17 -2.65 -6.50 -0.95
N CYS A 18 -3.95 -6.80 -0.99
CA CYS A 18 -4.50 -7.99 -0.35
C CYS A 18 -3.83 -9.28 -0.87
N TRP A 19 -3.55 -9.36 -2.18
CA TRP A 19 -2.92 -10.55 -2.75
C TRP A 19 -1.48 -10.74 -2.24
N ILE A 20 -0.72 -9.66 -2.13
CA ILE A 20 0.65 -9.68 -1.60
C ILE A 20 0.65 -10.14 -0.14
N VAL A 21 -0.17 -9.51 0.70
CA VAL A 21 -0.28 -9.88 2.13
C VAL A 21 -0.69 -11.35 2.28
N LEU A 22 -1.61 -11.83 1.44
CA LEU A 22 -2.09 -13.21 1.51
C LEU A 22 -1.05 -14.23 1.02
N ILE A 23 -0.22 -13.89 0.03
CA ILE A 23 0.92 -14.71 -0.39
C ILE A 23 1.99 -14.78 0.71
N GLU A 24 2.30 -13.64 1.32
CA GLU A 24 3.47 -13.50 2.20
C GLU A 24 3.21 -13.95 3.64
N HIS A 25 2.02 -13.62 4.17
CA HIS A 25 1.64 -13.90 5.56
C HIS A 25 0.56 -14.97 5.70
N GLY A 26 -0.08 -15.37 4.59
CA GLY A 26 -1.17 -16.32 4.60
C GLY A 26 -2.51 -15.72 5.07
N PRO A 27 -3.63 -16.41 4.81
CA PRO A 27 -4.96 -15.93 5.16
C PRO A 27 -5.22 -15.92 6.68
N GLU A 28 -4.54 -16.78 7.45
CA GLU A 28 -4.68 -16.86 8.91
C GLU A 28 -4.07 -15.67 9.65
N ASN A 29 -2.98 -15.10 9.12
CA ASN A 29 -2.29 -13.93 9.68
C ASN A 29 -2.46 -12.69 8.81
N PHE A 30 -3.52 -12.64 8.00
CA PHE A 30 -3.73 -11.57 7.02
C PHE A 30 -3.76 -10.18 7.67
N TRP A 31 -4.37 -10.05 8.85
CA TRP A 31 -4.50 -8.76 9.54
C TRP A 31 -3.18 -8.28 10.15
N ASP A 32 -2.40 -9.19 10.73
CA ASP A 32 -1.06 -8.90 11.23
C ASP A 32 -0.11 -8.55 10.07
N GLY A 33 -0.15 -9.32 8.97
CA GLY A 33 0.63 -9.07 7.76
C GLY A 33 0.30 -7.74 7.09
N ALA A 34 -0.99 -7.41 6.97
CA ALA A 34 -1.44 -6.14 6.40
C ALA A 34 -0.94 -4.95 7.23
N LYS A 35 -0.89 -5.09 8.55
CA LYS A 35 -0.41 -4.04 9.46
C LYS A 35 1.09 -3.80 9.29
N ILE A 36 1.88 -4.87 9.25
CA ILE A 36 3.34 -4.82 9.03
C ILE A 36 3.65 -4.14 7.70
N GLU A 37 2.99 -4.57 6.61
CA GLU A 37 3.18 -3.97 5.29
C GLU A 37 2.75 -2.50 5.24
N PHE A 38 1.70 -2.13 5.98
CA PHE A 38 1.26 -0.75 6.06
C PHE A 38 2.27 0.14 6.82
N GLU A 39 2.83 -0.35 7.93
CA GLU A 39 3.88 0.37 8.67
C GLU A 39 5.15 0.56 7.82
N ASN A 40 5.51 -0.44 7.01
CA ASN A 40 6.60 -0.33 6.05
C ASN A 40 6.32 0.72 4.97
N LEU A 41 5.11 0.72 4.39
CA LEU A 41 4.69 1.72 3.41
C LEU A 41 4.69 3.14 3.99
N GLU A 42 4.22 3.34 5.22
CA GLU A 42 4.27 4.65 5.89
C GLU A 42 5.70 5.14 6.14
N SER A 43 6.61 4.23 6.52
CA SER A 43 8.03 4.56 6.68
C SER A 43 8.66 4.99 5.36
N LEU A 44 8.37 4.28 4.27
CA LEU A 44 8.86 4.63 2.93
C LEU A 44 8.26 5.95 2.42
N LEU A 45 6.97 6.20 2.66
CA LEU A 45 6.33 7.46 2.31
C LEU A 45 6.91 8.64 3.11
N THR A 46 7.19 8.42 4.39
CA THR A 46 7.86 9.42 5.24
C THR A 46 9.28 9.69 4.74
N GLU A 47 10.04 8.65 4.38
CA GLU A 47 11.38 8.80 3.82
C GLU A 47 11.36 9.52 2.47
N LEU A 48 10.41 9.18 1.58
CA LEU A 48 10.21 9.87 0.30
C LEU A 48 9.81 11.33 0.50
N SER A 49 8.94 11.62 1.47
CA SER A 49 8.53 12.99 1.80
C SER A 49 9.71 13.80 2.34
N HIS A 50 10.51 13.23 3.23
CA HIS A 50 11.72 13.85 3.75
C HIS A 50 12.78 14.07 2.64
N LYS A 51 12.94 13.11 1.74
CA LYS A 51 13.84 13.20 0.58
C LYS A 51 13.34 14.13 -0.52
N THR A 52 12.05 14.47 -0.52
CA THR A 52 11.40 15.47 -1.41
C THR A 52 11.36 16.86 -0.78
N SER A 53 12.02 17.09 0.35
CA SER A 53 12.41 18.44 0.76
C SER A 53 13.76 18.77 0.11
N PRO A 54 13.80 19.45 -1.06
CA PRO A 54 15.04 20.13 -1.45
C PRO A 54 15.36 21.12 -0.34
N ALA A 55 16.60 21.12 0.13
CA ALA A 55 17.13 22.24 0.89
C ALA A 55 16.83 23.53 0.10
N GLY A 56 15.95 24.35 0.67
CA GLY A 56 15.73 25.75 0.31
C GLY A 56 16.01 26.59 1.54
#